data_AF-A0A950YHT7-F1
#
_entry.id   AF-A0A950YHT7-F1
#
_cell.length_a   1.000
_cell.length_b   1.000
_cell.length_c   1.000
_cell.angle_alpha   90.00
_cell.angle_beta   90.00
_cell.angle_gamma   90.00
#
_symmetry.space_group_name_H-M   'P 1'
#
loop_
_entity.id
_entity.type
_entity.pdbx_description
1 polymer ?
#
loop_
_entity_poly.entity_id
_entity_poly.type
_entity_poly.pdbx_seq_one_letter_code
_entity_poly.pdbx_strand_id
1 'polypeptide(L)'
;MDTFPDLGSLTDQELKEIINQLTDEEMEISYRRRILHGKIDILRAELVNRLRKKDETGELVITGADVQQLTDILAGRVPGSESE
;
A
#
# COMPACT_ATOMS: atom_id res chain seq x y z
N MET A 1 -12.60 -19.17 6.69
CA MET A 1 -12.78 -18.75 8.09
C MET A 1 -11.68 -19.49 8.82
N ASP A 2 -10.55 -18.83 9.02
CA ASP A 2 -9.41 -19.45 9.69
C ASP A 2 -9.74 -19.52 11.18
N THR A 3 -10.37 -20.62 11.55
CA THR A 3 -10.55 -20.97 12.95
C THR A 3 -9.15 -21.09 13.53
N PHE A 4 -8.84 -20.24 14.51
CA PHE A 4 -7.62 -20.36 15.28
C PHE A 4 -7.49 -21.82 15.75
N PRO A 5 -6.37 -22.50 15.46
CA PRO A 5 -6.17 -23.86 15.93
C PRO A 5 -6.30 -23.89 17.46
N ASP A 6 -6.79 -24.99 18.01
CA ASP A 6 -6.84 -25.17 19.47
C ASP A 6 -5.42 -25.22 20.02
N LEU A 7 -4.90 -24.04 20.39
CA LEU A 7 -3.52 -23.86 20.84
C LEU A 7 -3.22 -24.67 22.10
N GLY A 8 -4.24 -25.01 22.90
CA GLY A 8 -4.07 -25.82 24.11
C GLY A 8 -3.78 -27.30 23.84
N SER A 9 -4.02 -27.76 22.60
CA SER A 9 -3.74 -29.12 22.16
C SER A 9 -2.35 -29.32 21.55
N LEU A 10 -1.64 -28.24 21.28
CA LEU A 10 -0.31 -28.25 20.65
C LEU A 10 0.79 -28.41 21.69
N THR A 11 1.83 -29.14 21.32
CA THR A 11 3.09 -29.18 22.06
C THR A 11 3.89 -27.90 21.84
N ASP A 12 4.83 -27.61 22.74
CA ASP A 12 5.76 -26.47 22.60
C ASP A 12 6.56 -26.52 21.27
N GLN A 13 6.83 -27.72 20.76
CA GLN A 13 7.57 -27.89 19.51
C GLN A 13 6.70 -27.52 18.31
N GLU A 14 5.46 -28.02 18.24
CA GLU A 14 4.51 -27.68 17.18
C GLU A 14 4.20 -26.17 17.18
N LEU A 15 4.07 -25.57 18.37
CA LEU A 15 3.85 -24.13 18.49
C LEU A 15 5.02 -23.32 17.91
N LYS A 16 6.27 -23.73 18.20
CA LYS A 16 7.46 -23.08 17.62
C LYS A 16 7.53 -23.22 16.12
N GLU A 17 7.16 -24.38 15.58
CA GLU A 17 7.12 -24.63 14.14
C GLU A 17 6.10 -23.74 13.44
N ILE A 18 4.89 -23.64 13.98
CA ILE A 18 3.84 -22.76 13.46
C ILE A 18 4.27 -21.29 13.52
N ILE A 19 4.87 -20.85 14.63
CA ILE A 19 5.39 -19.48 14.76
C ILE A 19 6.43 -19.21 13.68
N ASN A 20 7.39 -20.12 13.48
CA ASN A 20 8.43 -19.94 12.48
C ASN A 20 7.84 -19.86 11.07
N GLN A 21 6.93 -20.77 10.73
CA GLN A 21 6.24 -20.77 9.45
C GLN A 21 5.50 -19.45 9.20
N LEU A 22 4.67 -19.01 10.16
CA LEU A 22 3.90 -17.77 10.01
C LEU A 22 4.82 -16.54 9.95
N THR A 23 5.95 -16.57 10.65
CA THR A 23 6.95 -15.49 10.59
C THR A 23 7.61 -15.44 9.21
N ASP A 24 7.95 -16.58 8.62
CA ASP A 24 8.52 -16.66 7.28
C ASP A 24 7.53 -16.19 6.21
N GLU A 25 6.26 -16.59 6.31
CA GLU A 25 5.18 -16.13 5.44
C GLU A 25 4.97 -14.61 5.56
N GLU A 26 4.94 -14.07 6.78
CA GLU A 26 4.86 -12.62 7.02
C GLU A 26 6.03 -11.89 6.36
N MET A 27 7.26 -12.39 6.53
CA MET A 27 8.45 -11.78 5.95
C MET A 27 8.37 -11.71 4.42
N GLU A 28 7.89 -12.77 3.76
CA GLU A 28 7.70 -12.78 2.31
C GLU A 28 6.66 -11.74 1.87
N ILE A 29 5.52 -11.69 2.56
CA ILE A 29 4.45 -10.71 2.28
C ILE A 29 4.98 -9.29 2.47
N SER A 30 5.68 -9.03 3.57
CA SER A 30 6.28 -7.73 3.88
C SER A 30 7.37 -7.33 2.86
N TYR A 31 8.15 -8.29 2.36
CA TYR A 31 9.10 -8.05 1.28
C TYR A 31 8.40 -7.64 -0.03
N ARG A 32 7.38 -8.40 -0.45
CA ARG A 32 6.57 -8.08 -1.65
C ARG A 32 5.89 -6.72 -1.53
N ARG A 33 5.33 -6.42 -0.36
CA ARG A 33 4.72 -5.12 -0.04
C ARG A 33 5.72 -4.00 -0.25
N ARG A 34 6.94 -4.09 0.31
CA ARG A 34 7.97 -3.05 0.16
C ARG A 34 8.37 -2.81 -1.29
N ILE A 35 8.52 -3.86 -2.09
CA ILE A 35 8.82 -3.73 -3.53
C ILE A 35 7.71 -2.96 -4.26
N LEU A 36 6.45 -3.33 -4.01
CA LEU A 36 5.31 -2.69 -4.65
C LEU A 36 5.22 -1.21 -4.27
N HIS A 37 5.35 -0.89 -2.98
CA HIS A 37 5.40 0.48 -2.50
C HIS A 37 6.53 1.29 -3.17
N GLY A 38 7.74 0.74 -3.25
CA GLY A 38 8.86 1.40 -3.92
C GLY A 38 8.58 1.71 -5.39
N LYS A 39 7.96 0.77 -6.13
CA LYS A 39 7.54 1.01 -7.53
C LYS A 39 6.49 2.10 -7.64
N ILE A 40 5.47 2.07 -6.76
CA ILE A 40 4.42 3.09 -6.73
C ILE A 40 5.02 4.46 -6.45
N ASP A 41 5.95 4.56 -5.50
CA ASP A 41 6.55 5.84 -5.12
C ASP A 41 7.42 6.43 -6.24
N ILE A 42 8.16 5.60 -6.98
CA ILE A 42 8.89 6.03 -8.18
C ILE A 42 7.92 6.59 -9.23
N LEU A 43 6.82 5.88 -9.50
CA LEU A 43 5.83 6.31 -10.49
C LEU A 43 5.11 7.59 -10.06
N ARG A 44 4.78 7.74 -8.76
CA ARG A 44 4.23 8.97 -8.21
C ARG A 44 5.21 10.13 -8.34
N ALA A 45 6.50 9.93 -8.05
CA ALA A 45 7.52 10.95 -8.19
C ALA A 45 7.65 11.40 -9.66
N GLU A 46 7.64 10.47 -10.60
CA GLU A 46 7.69 10.78 -12.03
C GLU A 46 6.40 11.48 -12.50
N LEU A 47 5.23 11.05 -12.02
CA LEU A 47 3.98 11.74 -12.29
C LEU A 47 4.06 13.20 -11.83
N VAL A 48 4.40 13.44 -10.56
CA VAL A 48 4.59 14.80 -10.02
C VAL A 48 5.62 15.59 -10.83
N ASN A 49 6.73 14.97 -11.25
CA ASN A 49 7.75 15.62 -12.07
C ASN A 49 7.20 16.06 -13.44
N ARG A 50 6.45 15.20 -14.13
CA ARG A 50 5.79 15.53 -15.40
C ARG A 50 4.75 16.62 -15.23
N LEU A 51 3.99 16.57 -14.14
CA LEU A 51 2.96 17.55 -13.81
C LEU A 51 3.51 18.93 -13.46
N ARG A 52 4.72 18.98 -12.88
CA ARG A 52 5.48 20.22 -12.64
C ARG A 52 6.13 20.79 -13.89
N LYS A 53 6.18 20.02 -14.99
CA LYS A 53 6.68 20.51 -16.28
C LYS A 53 5.68 21.55 -16.78
N LYS A 54 6.09 22.81 -16.69
CA LYS A 54 5.26 23.97 -17.03
C LYS A 54 4.81 23.90 -18.48
N ASP A 55 3.61 24.40 -18.74
CA ASP A 55 3.17 24.68 -20.10
C ASP A 55 4.00 25.81 -20.73
N GLU A 56 3.78 26.08 -22.01
CA GLU A 56 4.49 27.12 -22.78
C GLU A 56 4.34 28.53 -22.16
N THR A 57 3.35 28.71 -21.28
CA THR A 57 3.05 29.94 -20.53
C THR A 57 3.69 30.02 -19.15
N GLY A 58 4.33 28.95 -18.67
CA GLY A 58 5.06 28.94 -17.41
C GLY A 58 4.21 28.61 -16.18
N GLU A 59 2.96 28.21 -16.35
CA GLU A 59 2.05 27.79 -15.28
C GLU A 59 2.15 26.28 -15.00
N LEU A 60 1.81 25.89 -13.78
CA LEU A 60 1.78 24.48 -13.37
C LEU A 60 0.49 23.86 -13.91
N VAL A 61 0.61 22.91 -14.82
CA VAL A 61 -0.54 22.24 -15.46
C VAL A 61 -1.37 21.46 -14.44
N ILE A 62 -0.75 20.98 -13.36
CA ILE A 62 -1.42 20.31 -12.25
C ILE A 62 -0.83 20.78 -10.91
N THR A 63 -1.71 21.02 -9.94
CA THR A 63 -1.38 21.56 -8.61
C THR A 63 -1.14 20.44 -7.59
N GLY A 64 -0.62 20.80 -6.40
CA GLY A 64 -0.48 19.84 -5.30
C GLY A 64 -1.82 19.25 -4.81
N ALA A 65 -2.93 19.96 -5.03
CA ALA A 65 -4.27 19.49 -4.67
C ALA A 65 -4.71 18.29 -5.52
N ASP A 66 -4.35 18.28 -6.80
CA ASP A 66 -4.69 17.20 -7.73
C ASP A 66 -3.92 15.91 -7.42
N VAL A 67 -2.67 16.04 -6.94
CA VAL A 67 -1.85 14.91 -6.49
C VAL A 67 -2.43 14.30 -5.21
N GLN A 68 -2.92 15.14 -4.30
CA GLN A 68 -3.60 14.69 -3.09
C GLN A 68 -4.91 13.95 -3.45
N GLN A 69 -5.70 14.49 -4.37
CA GLN A 69 -6.93 13.85 -4.86
C GLN A 69 -6.67 12.49 -5.51
N LEU A 70 -5.62 12.36 -6.34
CA LEU A 70 -5.20 11.08 -6.91
C LEU A 70 -4.77 10.07 -5.84
N THR A 71 -4.06 10.54 -4.81
CA THR A 71 -3.64 9.71 -3.68
C THR A 71 -4.84 9.18 -2.90
N ASP A 72 -5.86 10.02 -2.71
CA ASP A 72 -7.08 9.66 -2.00
C ASP A 72 -7.97 8.70 -2.81
N ILE A 73 -8.10 8.91 -4.14
CA ILE A 73 -8.78 7.97 -5.05
C ILE A 73 -8.09 6.59 -5.01
N LEU A 74 -6.76 6.54 -5.14
CA LEU A 74 -6.01 5.28 -5.11
C LEU A 74 -6.02 4.60 -3.75
N ALA A 75 -6.21 5.36 -2.66
CA ALA A 75 -6.38 4.83 -1.32
C ALA A 75 -7.83 4.40 -1.03
N GLY A 76 -8.75 4.49 -2.00
CA GLY A 76 -10.17 4.20 -1.82
C GLY A 76 -10.91 5.20 -0.94
N ARG A 77 -10.28 6.34 -0.62
CA ARG A 77 -10.87 7.45 0.12
C ARG A 77 -11.41 8.46 -0.88
N VAL A 78 -12.51 8.14 -1.55
CA VAL A 78 -13.19 9.14 -2.40
C VAL A 78 -14.07 10.00 -1.50
N PRO A 79 -13.81 11.31 -1.33
CA PRO A 79 -14.76 12.20 -0.68
C PRO A 79 -15.89 12.47 -1.68
N GLY A 80 -16.91 11.62 -1.72
CA GLY A 80 -18.04 11.83 -2.63
C GLY A 80 -18.91 10.63 -2.99
N SER A 81 -19.08 9.64 -2.12
CA SER A 81 -20.13 8.61 -2.29
C SER A 81 -21.04 8.51 -1.05
N GLU A 82 -21.42 9.66 -0.49
CA GLU A 82 -22.66 9.81 0.26
C GLU A 82 -23.50 10.85 -0.48
N SER A 83 -24.29 10.38 -1.44
CA SER A 83 -25.41 11.11 -2.02
C SER A 83 -26.43 10.08 -2.46
N GLU A 84 -27.15 9.56 -1.46
CA GLU A 84 -28.59 9.28 -1.35
C GLU A 84 -28.87 8.22 -0.28
#